data_AF-A0AAV4Y5Z3-F1
#
_entry.id   AF-A0AAV4Y5Z3-F1
#
_cell.length_a   1.000
_cell.length_b   1.000
_cell.length_c   1.000
_cell.angle_alpha   90.00
_cell.angle_beta   90.00
_cell.angle_gamma   90.00
#
_symmetry.space_group_name_H-M   'P 1'
#
loop_
_entity.id
_entity.type
_entity.pdbx_description
1 polymer ?
#
loop_
_entity_poly.entity_id
_entity_poly.type
_entity_poly.pdbx_seq_one_letter_code
_entity_poly.pdbx_strand_id
1 'polypeptide(L)'
;MSSFLFGYEIENELYNNISFTLFEIYYHLFFSLPSIAFGYFYTIVCSHISHIIKQIVATHRKRRQTSFETFLDDYSIIKSVVEQIDKDIGLLVFLSIISTSFLMCFSIYLILDPKVHEGSFLRFQMHCSFIGSFILFIIITTSASMVEEASLEVGSQDPTMAESTRKSIYAQQRFMMLFLSKESH
;
A
#
# COMPACT_ATOMS: atom_id res chain seq x y z
N MET A 1 -6.86 -36.41 12.15
CA MET A 1 -6.71 -35.01 11.68
C MET A 1 -6.23 -35.06 10.22
N SER A 2 -7.15 -35.03 9.24
CA SER A 2 -6.78 -35.09 7.82
C SER A 2 -6.43 -33.69 7.31
N SER A 3 -5.18 -33.50 6.86
CA SER A 3 -4.75 -32.22 6.31
C SER A 3 -5.31 -32.08 4.89
N PHE A 4 -6.33 -31.24 4.75
CA PHE A 4 -6.97 -30.87 3.48
C PHE A 4 -6.14 -29.86 2.67
N LEU A 5 -4.82 -29.91 2.73
CA LEU A 5 -3.98 -29.16 1.79
C LEU A 5 -3.99 -29.94 0.47
N PHE A 6 -4.79 -29.48 -0.49
CA PHE A 6 -4.88 -29.98 -1.89
C PHE A 6 -5.74 -31.21 -2.18
N GLY A 7 -6.68 -31.59 -1.30
CA GLY A 7 -7.63 -32.68 -1.60
C GLY A 7 -7.01 -34.08 -1.70
N TYR A 8 -5.76 -34.23 -1.21
CA TYR A 8 -5.11 -35.52 -1.03
C TYR A 8 -5.25 -35.96 0.43
N GLU A 9 -6.09 -36.97 0.69
CA GLU A 9 -6.08 -37.67 1.96
C GLU A 9 -4.89 -38.64 1.98
N ILE A 10 -3.80 -38.24 2.63
CA ILE A 10 -2.75 -39.19 2.99
C ILE A 10 -3.23 -39.90 4.25
N GLU A 11 -3.38 -41.22 4.20
CA GLU A 11 -3.88 -42.04 5.33
C GLU A 11 -3.05 -41.89 6.61
N ASN A 12 -1.80 -41.43 6.50
CA ASN A 12 -0.89 -41.31 7.63
C ASN A 12 -1.01 -39.93 8.31
N GLU A 13 -1.67 -39.91 9.47
CA GLU A 13 -1.88 -38.72 10.29
C GLU A 13 -0.59 -38.01 10.70
N LEU A 14 0.50 -38.76 10.93
CA LEU A 14 1.80 -38.17 11.28
C LEU A 14 2.38 -37.35 10.11
N TYR A 15 2.26 -37.86 8.89
CA TYR A 15 2.76 -37.20 7.68
C TYR A 15 1.97 -35.92 7.38
N ASN A 16 0.65 -35.97 7.58
CA ASN A 16 -0.24 -34.82 7.44
C ASN A 16 0.12 -33.69 8.40
N ASN A 17 0.35 -34.02 9.67
CA ASN A 17 0.76 -33.04 10.68
C ASN A 17 2.14 -32.44 10.36
N ILE A 18 3.13 -33.26 9.99
CA ILE A 18 4.46 -32.76 9.61
C ILE A 18 4.36 -31.84 8.38
N SER A 19 3.62 -32.25 7.35
CA SER A 19 3.46 -31.47 6.12
C SER A 19 2.75 -30.13 6.38
N PHE A 20 1.71 -30.14 7.21
CA PHE A 20 1.00 -28.93 7.62
C PHE A 20 1.91 -27.97 8.39
N THR A 21 2.65 -28.47 9.38
CA THR A 21 3.58 -27.64 10.15
C THR A 21 4.70 -27.07 9.29
N LEU A 22 5.27 -27.86 8.36
CA LEU A 22 6.27 -27.37 7.42
C LEU A 22 5.71 -26.28 6.49
N PHE A 23 4.47 -26.46 6.02
CA PHE A 23 3.78 -25.46 5.22
C PHE A 23 3.56 -24.16 6.01
N GLU A 24 3.08 -24.23 7.25
CA GLU A 24 2.90 -23.04 8.10
C GLU A 24 4.22 -22.32 8.39
N ILE A 25 5.30 -23.05 8.71
CA ILE A 25 6.62 -22.46 8.94
C ILE A 25 7.13 -21.76 7.67
N TYR A 26 7.04 -22.43 6.52
CA TYR A 26 7.43 -21.85 5.24
C TYR A 26 6.61 -20.61 4.93
N TYR A 27 5.30 -20.68 5.13
CA TYR A 27 4.39 -19.56 4.93
C TYR A 27 4.76 -18.35 5.79
N HIS A 28 5.00 -18.56 7.08
CA HIS A 28 5.34 -17.47 7.99
C HIS A 28 6.70 -16.84 7.67
N LEU A 29 7.72 -17.65 7.38
CA LEU A 29 9.07 -17.17 7.12
C LEU A 29 9.21 -16.47 5.78
N PHE A 30 8.59 -17.01 4.72
CA PHE A 30 8.82 -16.53 3.35
C PHE A 30 7.73 -15.60 2.82
N PHE A 31 6.55 -15.56 3.44
CA PHE A 31 5.44 -14.71 2.96
C PHE A 31 4.95 -13.73 4.02
N SER A 32 4.54 -14.22 5.20
CA SER A 32 3.92 -13.35 6.20
C SER A 32 4.90 -12.32 6.78
N LEU A 33 6.05 -12.75 7.29
CA LEU A 33 7.06 -11.85 7.88
C LEU A 33 7.59 -10.82 6.88
N PRO A 34 8.01 -11.20 5.66
CA PRO A 34 8.44 -10.24 4.65
C PRO A 34 7.34 -9.25 4.26
N SER A 35 6.09 -9.70 4.13
CA SER A 35 4.95 -8.83 3.80
C SER A 35 4.67 -7.80 4.91
N ILE A 36 4.74 -8.22 6.18
CA ILE A 36 4.60 -7.31 7.32
C ILE A 36 5.75 -6.31 7.37
N ALA A 37 7.00 -6.76 7.24
CA ALA A 37 8.17 -5.90 7.23
C ALA A 37 8.12 -4.89 6.07
N PHE A 38 7.68 -5.34 4.90
CA PHE A 38 7.44 -4.48 3.75
C PHE A 38 6.34 -3.46 4.01
N GLY A 39 5.22 -3.85 4.61
CA GLY A 39 4.14 -2.92 4.97
C GLY A 39 4.62 -1.78 5.86
N TYR A 40 5.43 -2.07 6.89
CA TYR A 40 6.04 -1.03 7.72
C TYR A 40 6.99 -0.13 6.94
N PHE A 41 7.86 -0.71 6.11
CA PHE A 41 8.76 0.05 5.24
C PHE A 41 7.98 0.98 4.31
N TYR A 42 6.94 0.46 3.66
CA TYR A 42 6.08 1.20 2.75
C TYR A 42 5.38 2.38 3.44
N THR A 43 4.83 2.16 4.64
CA THR A 43 4.22 3.23 5.44
C THR A 43 5.21 4.35 5.76
N ILE A 44 6.46 4.02 6.11
CA ILE A 44 7.50 5.02 6.37
C ILE A 44 7.80 5.82 5.10
N VAL A 45 7.97 5.15 3.96
CA VAL A 45 8.21 5.80 2.66
C VAL A 45 7.06 6.75 2.30
N CYS A 46 5.81 6.28 2.37
CA CYS A 46 4.62 7.09 2.11
C CYS A 46 4.52 8.30 3.04
N SER A 47 4.77 8.10 4.34
CA SER A 47 4.77 9.18 5.33
C SER A 47 5.83 10.24 5.02
N HIS A 48 7.04 9.82 4.65
CA HIS A 48 8.12 10.73 4.26
C HIS A 48 7.77 11.52 3.00
N ILE A 49 7.24 10.87 1.96
CA ILE A 49 6.80 11.52 0.73
C ILE A 49 5.69 12.55 1.03
N SER A 50 4.66 12.15 1.77
CA SER A 50 3.56 13.02 2.16
C SER A 50 4.06 14.25 2.94
N HIS A 51 5.00 14.05 3.86
CA HIS A 51 5.61 15.12 4.63
C HIS A 51 6.44 16.08 3.76
N ILE A 52 7.25 15.57 2.83
CA ILE A 52 8.03 16.41 1.89
C ILE A 52 7.09 17.26 1.03
N ILE A 53 6.04 16.67 0.48
CA ILE A 53 5.05 17.39 -0.33
C ILE A 53 4.41 18.51 0.51
N LYS A 54 3.93 18.19 1.71
CA LYS A 54 3.33 19.17 2.64
C LYS A 54 4.30 20.28 3.03
N GLN A 55 5.58 19.97 3.23
CA GLN A 55 6.61 20.97 3.55
C GLN A 55 6.86 21.95 2.39
N ILE A 56 6.84 21.49 1.15
CA ILE A 56 7.00 22.35 -0.03
C ILE A 56 5.79 23.25 -0.21
N VAL A 57 4.58 22.66 -0.13
CA VAL A 57 3.30 23.38 -0.11
C VAL A 57 3.34 24.49 0.96
N ALA A 58 3.77 24.18 2.19
CA ALA A 58 3.87 25.14 3.28
C ALA A 58 4.95 26.22 3.08
N THR A 59 6.10 25.85 2.50
CA THR A 59 7.22 26.77 2.23
C THR A 59 6.86 27.78 1.15
N HIS A 60 6.23 27.33 0.07
CA HIS A 60 5.73 28.22 -0.99
C HIS A 60 4.59 29.12 -0.49
N ARG A 61 3.69 28.61 0.35
CA ARG A 61 2.64 29.43 0.98
C ARG A 61 3.20 30.56 1.85
N LYS A 62 4.32 30.32 2.54
CA LYS A 62 5.00 31.34 3.37
C LYS A 62 5.79 32.35 2.53
N ARG A 63 6.39 31.92 1.42
CA ARG A 63 7.12 32.78 0.48
C ARG A 63 6.18 33.33 -0.60
N ARG A 64 5.49 34.43 -0.29
CA ARG A 64 4.59 35.20 -1.19
C ARG A 64 5.18 35.68 -2.53
N GLN A 65 6.40 35.31 -2.90
CA GLN A 65 7.15 35.79 -4.06
C GLN A 65 7.90 34.71 -4.86
N THR A 66 7.79 33.44 -4.50
CA THR A 66 8.44 32.37 -5.29
C THR A 66 7.71 32.21 -6.62
N SER A 67 8.44 32.27 -7.73
CA SER A 67 7.84 32.11 -9.07
C SER A 67 7.15 30.74 -9.18
N PHE A 68 5.97 30.71 -9.80
CA PHE A 68 5.20 29.48 -10.00
C PHE A 68 6.00 28.41 -10.75
N GLU A 69 6.90 28.82 -11.63
CA GLU A 69 7.79 27.91 -12.36
C GLU A 69 8.75 27.16 -11.42
N THR A 70 9.31 27.84 -10.42
CA THR A 70 10.16 27.19 -9.41
C THR A 70 9.39 26.15 -8.59
N PHE A 71 8.13 26.44 -8.25
CA PHE A 71 7.26 25.49 -7.55
C PHE A 71 6.95 24.26 -8.42
N LEU A 72 6.64 24.47 -9.70
CA LEU A 72 6.38 23.38 -10.65
C LEU A 72 7.63 22.53 -10.87
N ASP A 73 8.81 23.13 -10.92
CA ASP A 73 10.07 22.41 -11.06
C ASP A 73 10.34 21.54 -9.82
N ASP A 74 10.24 22.11 -8.61
CA ASP A 74 10.40 21.37 -7.35
C ASP A 74 9.39 20.21 -7.22
N TYR A 75 8.13 20.47 -7.56
CA TYR A 75 7.09 19.43 -7.57
C TYR A 75 7.33 18.37 -8.64
N SER A 76 7.81 18.75 -9.84
CA SER A 76 8.11 17.79 -10.91
C SER A 76 9.28 16.86 -10.56
N ILE A 77 10.28 17.38 -9.84
CA ILE A 77 11.39 16.57 -9.31
C ILE A 77 10.83 15.53 -8.34
N ILE A 78 9.97 15.95 -7.40
CA ILE A 78 9.35 15.02 -6.44
C ILE A 78 8.48 14.00 -7.14
N LYS A 79 7.67 14.42 -8.11
CA LYS A 79 6.85 13.50 -8.90
C LYS A 79 7.72 12.45 -9.58
N SER A 80 8.84 12.84 -10.18
CA SER A 80 9.77 11.89 -10.81
C SER A 80 10.40 10.91 -9.81
N VAL A 81 10.72 11.35 -8.60
CA VAL A 81 11.23 10.49 -7.52
C VAL A 81 10.15 9.51 -7.05
N VAL A 82 8.91 9.99 -6.88
CA VAL A 82 7.78 9.13 -6.48
C VAL A 82 7.48 8.09 -7.55
N GLU A 83 7.49 8.46 -8.84
CA GLU A 83 7.30 7.53 -9.96
C GLU A 83 8.43 6.49 -10.04
N GLN A 84 9.67 6.87 -9.72
CA GLN A 84 10.78 5.92 -9.66
C GLN A 84 10.62 4.95 -8.49
N ILE A 85 10.28 5.47 -7.31
CA ILE A 85 9.98 4.64 -6.14
C ILE A 85 8.84 3.66 -6.45
N ASP A 86 7.75 4.12 -7.06
CA ASP A 86 6.62 3.29 -7.44
C ASP A 86 7.00 2.20 -8.47
N LYS A 87 7.88 2.49 -9.42
CA LYS A 87 8.41 1.47 -10.33
C LYS A 87 9.23 0.40 -9.61
N ASP A 88 10.03 0.80 -8.63
CA ASP A 88 10.93 -0.12 -7.90
C ASP A 88 10.15 -0.97 -6.87
N ILE A 89 9.14 -0.40 -6.20
CA ILE A 89 8.40 -1.06 -5.12
C ILE A 89 6.99 -1.51 -5.50
N GLY A 90 6.44 -1.06 -6.62
CA GLY A 90 5.04 -1.28 -6.99
C GLY A 90 4.67 -2.76 -7.11
N LEU A 91 5.58 -3.58 -7.67
CA LEU A 91 5.39 -5.04 -7.71
C LEU A 91 5.33 -5.64 -6.30
N LEU A 92 6.16 -5.16 -5.38
CA LEU A 92 6.17 -5.62 -3.99
C LEU A 92 4.89 -5.21 -3.24
N VAL A 93 4.40 -3.98 -3.48
CA VAL A 93 3.10 -3.52 -2.95
C VAL A 93 1.97 -4.42 -3.47
N PHE A 94 1.96 -4.69 -4.77
CA PHE A 94 0.95 -5.54 -5.40
C PHE A 94 0.98 -6.97 -4.84
N LEU A 95 2.16 -7.59 -4.73
CA LEU A 95 2.33 -8.93 -4.16
C LEU A 95 1.92 -8.96 -2.68
N SER A 96 2.24 -7.92 -1.91
CA SER A 96 1.82 -7.81 -0.50
C SER A 96 0.30 -7.72 -0.37
N ILE A 97 -0.37 -6.93 -1.22
CA ILE A 97 -1.83 -6.82 -1.25
C ILE A 97 -2.48 -8.14 -1.65
N ILE A 98 -1.96 -8.84 -2.67
CA ILE A 98 -2.49 -10.16 -3.07
C ILE A 98 -2.30 -11.16 -1.93
N SER A 99 -1.12 -11.22 -1.33
CA SER A 99 -0.82 -12.16 -0.26
C SER A 99 -1.73 -11.93 0.95
N THR A 100 -1.93 -10.67 1.36
CA THR A 100 -2.80 -10.32 2.48
C THR A 100 -4.27 -10.59 2.16
N SER A 101 -4.73 -10.29 0.93
CA SER A 101 -6.09 -10.57 0.47
C SER A 101 -6.38 -12.07 0.43
N PHE A 102 -5.45 -12.86 -0.09
CA PHE A 102 -5.56 -14.32 -0.11
C PHE A 102 -5.66 -14.89 1.31
N LEU A 103 -4.82 -14.41 2.23
CA LEU A 103 -4.88 -14.76 3.66
C LEU A 103 -6.24 -14.45 4.28
N MET A 104 -6.79 -13.26 4.01
CA MET A 104 -8.09 -12.87 4.53
C MET A 104 -9.18 -13.81 4.00
N CYS A 105 -9.22 -14.06 2.70
CA CYS A 105 -10.19 -14.98 2.08
C CYS A 105 -10.08 -16.39 2.64
N PHE A 106 -8.85 -16.92 2.76
CA PHE A 106 -8.59 -18.23 3.32
C PHE A 106 -9.01 -18.31 4.80
N SER A 107 -8.69 -17.28 5.59
CA SER A 107 -9.08 -17.21 7.01
C SER A 107 -10.60 -17.17 7.15
N ILE A 108 -11.31 -16.39 6.33
CA ILE A 108 -12.78 -16.36 6.31
C ILE A 108 -13.36 -17.72 5.95
N TYR A 109 -12.81 -18.38 4.91
CA TYR A 109 -13.25 -19.71 4.50
C TYR A 109 -13.13 -20.72 5.65
N LEU A 110 -12.00 -20.74 6.34
CA LEU A 110 -11.77 -21.63 7.49
C LEU A 110 -12.61 -21.28 8.72
N ILE A 111 -12.92 -20.00 8.94
CA ILE A 111 -13.83 -19.58 10.00
C ILE A 111 -15.26 -20.05 9.74
N LEU A 112 -15.69 -20.05 8.46
CA LEU A 112 -17.03 -20.41 8.05
C LEU A 112 -17.28 -21.92 7.97
N ASP A 113 -16.23 -22.76 7.87
CA ASP A 113 -16.39 -24.22 7.85
C ASP A 113 -16.26 -24.83 9.26
N PRO A 114 -17.38 -25.16 9.92
CA PRO A 114 -17.37 -25.71 11.28
C PRO A 114 -16.79 -27.13 11.34
N LYS A 115 -16.62 -27.83 10.21
CA LYS A 115 -16.15 -29.22 10.17
C LYS A 115 -14.63 -29.35 10.22
N VAL A 116 -13.90 -28.27 9.94
CA VAL A 116 -12.43 -28.34 9.80
C VAL A 116 -11.74 -28.21 11.17
N HIS A 117 -12.37 -27.59 12.18
CA HIS A 117 -11.68 -27.19 13.43
C HIS A 117 -12.48 -27.52 14.70
N GLU A 118 -12.14 -28.64 15.37
CA GLU A 118 -12.69 -29.04 16.68
C GLU A 118 -11.99 -28.39 17.89
N GLY A 119 -10.94 -27.56 17.68
CA GLY A 119 -10.20 -26.90 18.76
C GLY A 119 -10.46 -25.39 18.89
N SER A 120 -10.82 -24.91 20.08
CA SER A 120 -11.01 -23.48 20.37
C SER A 120 -9.76 -22.63 20.11
N PHE A 121 -8.56 -23.19 20.34
CA PHE A 121 -7.29 -22.51 20.10
C PHE A 121 -7.06 -22.23 18.60
N LEU A 122 -7.35 -23.20 17.73
CA LEU A 122 -7.16 -23.07 16.29
C LEU A 122 -8.14 -22.04 15.70
N ARG A 123 -9.39 -22.01 16.18
CA ARG A 123 -10.36 -20.96 15.79
C ARG A 123 -9.88 -19.56 16.18
N PHE A 124 -9.33 -19.42 17.39
CA PHE A 124 -8.76 -18.15 17.84
C PHE A 124 -7.57 -17.72 16.97
N GLN A 125 -6.66 -18.64 16.63
CA GLN A 125 -5.54 -18.38 15.72
C GLN A 125 -6.01 -17.89 14.34
N MET A 126 -7.06 -18.49 13.78
CA MET A 126 -7.64 -18.06 12.49
C MET A 126 -8.25 -16.65 12.57
N HIS A 127 -8.94 -16.32 13.67
CA HIS A 127 -9.43 -14.96 13.90
C HIS A 127 -8.29 -13.94 14.01
N CYS A 128 -7.23 -14.26 14.77
CA CYS A 128 -6.05 -13.40 14.86
C CYS A 128 -5.37 -13.20 13.49
N SER A 129 -5.27 -14.26 12.70
CA SER A 129 -4.68 -14.21 11.35
C SER A 129 -5.51 -13.34 10.40
N PHE A 130 -6.83 -13.46 10.46
CA PHE A 130 -7.75 -12.59 9.73
C PHE A 130 -7.59 -11.12 10.12
N ILE A 131 -7.68 -10.80 11.42
CA ILE A 131 -7.56 -9.44 11.93
C ILE A 131 -6.20 -8.84 11.58
N GLY A 132 -5.11 -9.58 11.75
CA GLY A 132 -3.77 -9.10 11.42
C GLY A 132 -3.62 -8.77 9.93
N SER A 133 -4.13 -9.65 9.05
CA SER A 133 -4.09 -9.42 7.60
C SER A 133 -4.94 -8.22 7.18
N PHE A 134 -6.11 -8.05 7.81
CA PHE A 134 -7.00 -6.92 7.57
C PHE A 134 -6.38 -5.59 8.03
N ILE A 135 -5.77 -5.56 9.21
CA ILE A 135 -5.05 -4.37 9.71
C ILE A 135 -3.91 -4.01 8.76
N LEU A 136 -3.11 -4.98 8.31
CA LEU A 136 -2.01 -4.73 7.39
C LEU A 136 -2.51 -4.17 6.05
N PHE A 137 -3.62 -4.70 5.53
CA PHE A 137 -4.27 -4.18 4.33
C PHE A 137 -4.71 -2.71 4.51
N ILE A 138 -5.33 -2.37 5.64
CA ILE A 138 -5.72 -0.98 5.97
C ILE A 138 -4.48 -0.08 6.04
N ILE A 139 -3.40 -0.53 6.68
CA ILE A 139 -2.18 0.27 6.84
C ILE A 139 -1.59 0.61 5.47
N ILE A 140 -1.44 -0.39 4.58
CA ILE A 140 -0.86 -0.19 3.24
C ILE A 140 -1.74 0.77 2.42
N THR A 141 -3.06 0.54 2.40
CA THR A 141 -3.98 1.38 1.63
C THR A 141 -4.05 2.82 2.16
N THR A 142 -4.16 3.00 3.48
CA THR A 142 -4.19 4.33 4.10
C THR A 142 -2.88 5.09 3.85
N SER A 143 -1.74 4.40 3.89
CA SER A 143 -0.42 5.00 3.61
C SER A 143 -0.35 5.56 2.19
N ALA A 144 -0.87 4.81 1.21
CA ALA A 144 -0.97 5.29 -0.17
C ALA A 144 -1.89 6.52 -0.28
N SER A 145 -3.04 6.49 0.40
CA SER A 145 -3.98 7.63 0.44
C SER A 145 -3.35 8.90 1.03
N MET A 146 -2.47 8.80 2.03
CA MET A 146 -1.76 9.98 2.58
C MET A 146 -0.86 10.68 1.55
N VAL A 147 -0.25 9.93 0.64
CA VAL A 147 0.58 10.48 -0.46
C VAL A 147 -0.33 11.12 -1.52
N GLU A 148 -1.43 10.46 -1.83
CA GLU A 148 -2.43 10.98 -2.75
C GLU A 148 -3.05 12.28 -2.24
N GLU A 149 -3.50 12.33 -0.99
CA GLU A 149 -4.07 13.54 -0.37
C GLU A 149 -3.07 14.69 -0.38
N ALA A 150 -1.80 14.44 -0.02
CA ALA A 150 -0.76 15.47 -0.09
C ALA A 150 -0.54 15.97 -1.53
N SER A 151 -0.63 15.07 -2.52
CA SER A 151 -0.53 15.43 -3.94
C SER A 151 -1.75 16.20 -4.43
N LEU A 152 -2.95 15.89 -3.94
CA LEU A 152 -4.16 16.66 -4.21
C LEU A 152 -4.12 18.04 -3.54
N GLU A 153 -3.47 18.17 -2.37
CA GLU A 153 -3.27 19.45 -1.71
C GLU A 153 -2.45 20.42 -2.57
N VAL A 154 -1.44 19.92 -3.29
CA VAL A 154 -0.71 20.67 -4.35
C VAL A 154 -1.66 21.12 -5.46
N GLY A 155 -2.57 20.24 -5.89
CA GLY A 155 -3.63 20.55 -6.86
C GLY A 155 -4.58 21.66 -6.39
N SER A 156 -4.82 21.71 -5.08
CA SER A 156 -5.72 22.65 -4.42
C SER A 156 -5.06 23.96 -3.99
N GLN A 157 -3.75 24.17 -4.24
CA GLN A 157 -3.09 25.49 -4.11
C GLN A 157 -3.54 26.46 -5.24
N ASP A 158 -4.84 26.72 -5.19
CA ASP A 158 -5.62 27.93 -5.34
C ASP A 158 -5.62 28.73 -6.67
N PRO A 159 -6.82 29.07 -7.20
CA PRO A 159 -7.07 30.07 -8.26
C PRO A 159 -6.38 31.45 -8.10
N THR A 160 -5.79 31.76 -6.95
CA THR A 160 -4.95 32.95 -6.75
C THR A 160 -3.58 32.85 -7.44
N MET A 161 -3.02 31.64 -7.61
CA MET A 161 -1.93 31.42 -8.56
C MET A 161 -2.45 31.43 -9.99
N ALA A 162 -3.67 30.93 -10.26
CA ALA A 162 -4.29 30.94 -11.59
C ALA A 162 -4.46 32.35 -12.19
N GLU A 163 -4.60 33.38 -11.35
CA GLU A 163 -4.62 34.78 -11.78
C GLU A 163 -3.24 35.28 -12.26
N SER A 164 -2.15 34.75 -11.70
CA SER A 164 -0.79 34.92 -12.24
C SER A 164 -0.51 34.00 -13.45
N THR A 165 -1.12 32.80 -13.46
CA THR A 165 -1.06 31.79 -14.52
C THR A 165 -1.78 32.23 -15.79
N ARG A 166 -2.77 33.14 -15.71
CA ARG A 166 -3.38 33.77 -16.89
C ARG A 166 -2.36 34.52 -17.76
N LYS A 167 -1.16 34.82 -17.24
CA LYS A 167 -0.05 35.42 -18.00
C LYS A 167 0.90 34.41 -18.66
N SER A 168 0.85 33.11 -18.33
CA SER A 168 1.70 32.08 -18.92
C SER A 168 0.91 30.80 -19.21
N ILE A 169 0.40 30.70 -20.45
CA ILE A 169 -0.31 29.54 -21.00
C ILE A 169 0.53 28.26 -20.85
N TYR A 170 1.85 28.38 -20.93
CA TYR A 170 2.79 27.25 -20.83
C TYR A 170 2.81 26.61 -19.44
N ALA A 171 2.82 27.42 -18.38
CA ALA A 171 2.82 26.91 -17.01
C ALA A 171 1.49 26.21 -16.66
N GLN A 172 0.38 26.71 -17.21
CA GLN A 172 -0.94 26.08 -17.07
C GLN A 172 -1.02 24.73 -17.80
N GLN A 173 -0.48 24.65 -19.02
CA GLN A 173 -0.42 23.42 -19.79
C GLN A 173 0.49 22.38 -19.14
N ARG A 174 1.63 22.79 -18.58
CA ARG A 174 2.55 21.89 -17.88
C ARG A 174 1.94 21.36 -16.57
N PHE A 175 1.25 22.20 -15.80
CA PHE A 175 0.50 21.76 -14.63
C PHE A 175 -0.62 20.79 -15.00
N MET A 176 -1.41 21.11 -16.04
CA MET A 176 -2.44 20.19 -16.55
C MET A 176 -1.84 18.88 -17.06
N MET A 177 -0.69 18.88 -17.76
CA MET A 177 -0.05 17.62 -18.17
C MET A 177 0.48 16.81 -16.98
N LEU A 178 1.03 17.46 -15.96
CA LEU A 178 1.49 16.80 -14.74
C LEU A 178 0.31 16.21 -13.94
N PHE A 179 -0.87 16.85 -13.97
CA PHE A 179 -2.07 16.41 -13.27
C PHE A 179 -2.90 15.39 -14.07
N LEU A 180 -3.08 15.58 -15.39
CA LEU A 180 -3.83 14.71 -16.31
C LEU A 180 -3.08 13.42 -16.69
N SER A 181 -1.75 13.39 -16.52
CA SER A 181 -0.97 12.14 -16.57
C SER A 181 -1.44 11.10 -15.53
N LYS A 182 -2.29 11.50 -14.57
CA LYS A 182 -2.94 10.63 -13.58
C LYS A 182 -4.25 9.98 -14.09
N GLU A 183 -4.84 10.44 -15.20
CA GLU A 183 -6.12 9.92 -15.75
C GLU A 183 -5.95 8.93 -16.92
N SER A 184 -4.72 8.69 -17.40
CA SER A 184 -4.46 7.85 -18.58
C SER A 184 -3.94 6.43 -18.28
N HIS A 185 -4.00 5.97 -17.02
CA HIS A 185 -3.63 4.61 -16.63
C HIS A 185 -4.70 3.96 -15.74
#